data_AF-A0A4S2PWP5-F1
#
_entry.id   AF-A0A4S2PWP5-F1
#
_cell.length_a   1.000
_cell.length_b   1.000
_cell.length_c   1.000
_cell.angle_alpha   90.00
_cell.angle_beta   90.00
_cell.angle_gamma   90.00
#
_symmetry.space_group_name_H-M   'P 1'
#
loop_
_entity.id
_entity.type
_entity.pdbx_description
1 polymer ?
#
loop_
_entity_poly.entity_id
_entity_poly.type
_entity_poly.pdbx_seq_one_letter_code
_entity_poly.pdbx_strand_id
1 'polypeptide(L)'
;MDYGQEAMISLLWILKTLTITAVAFSAGVFLLVRFTHWGKQFWMFAGGYLSPKRSIKPLLFFLLIVAFTLVSVRISLVHSTWYNNMYTSLQEFNIPVFWQQMGLFGVIVVSALLTSLVSYYIEQRFVIDWITWLNDELANKWMTNRAYYKTQYLSANLDNPDQRIQQDIQSYVKTTLSLSTGVIDAVTSIISYSILLWGLAGPMMVFGANIPHMMVYLVFAYVILTTLIAFRLGRPLIALNFANERLNANYRYSLIRIKEYAESIAFYAGEKVEQNLLYRQFRAIIANMWDIVFRMLKFSGFNVVVSQTSTVFPLLIQVGRYFEKQIKLGDLIQTVQVFGQLHANLSFFRNTYDSFAGYKATLNRLTGFTYAIDMANRESQTKIQTSENEVIFEHLSIKNPFGQTLIEDLNLILPQGASLLIQGNSGVGKTTLLRTAAGFWSYSLGKIYCPQEQLFLSQKPYLPQGSLLTALAYPKNLEEIDRTL
;
A
#
# COMPACT_ATOMS: atom_id res chain seq x y z
N MET A 1 12.20 -34.74 -26.12
CA MET A 1 11.43 -34.66 -24.87
C MET A 1 10.08 -35.29 -25.13
N ASP A 2 9.65 -36.22 -24.28
CA ASP A 2 8.26 -36.67 -24.29
C ASP A 2 7.41 -35.58 -23.63
N TYR A 3 6.62 -34.87 -24.45
CA TYR A 3 5.83 -33.73 -23.99
C TYR A 3 4.79 -34.10 -22.92
N GLY A 4 4.30 -35.34 -22.92
CA GLY A 4 3.38 -35.85 -21.89
C GLY A 4 4.07 -36.02 -20.54
N GLN A 5 5.31 -36.49 -20.54
CA GLN A 5 6.11 -36.62 -19.32
C GLN A 5 6.48 -35.25 -18.74
N GLU A 6 6.87 -34.28 -19.57
CA GLU A 6 7.18 -32.92 -19.11
C GLU A 6 5.97 -32.20 -18.51
N ALA A 7 4.77 -32.41 -19.06
CA ALA A 7 3.53 -31.89 -18.49
C ALA A 7 3.27 -32.47 -17.10
N MET A 8 3.45 -33.79 -16.93
CA MET A 8 3.28 -34.47 -15.64
C MET A 8 4.32 -34.02 -14.60
N ILE A 9 5.60 -33.93 -14.99
CA ILE A 9 6.68 -33.44 -14.13
C ILE A 9 6.39 -32.00 -13.69
N SER A 10 5.92 -31.16 -14.62
CA SER A 10 5.56 -29.77 -14.32
C SER A 10 4.40 -29.68 -13.34
N LEU A 11 3.36 -30.51 -13.51
CA LEU A 11 2.21 -30.54 -12.60
C LEU A 11 2.61 -31.00 -11.20
N LEU A 12 3.41 -32.06 -11.08
CA LEU A 12 3.92 -32.54 -9.79
C LEU A 12 4.82 -31.49 -9.11
N TRP A 13 5.66 -30.80 -9.89
CA TRP A 13 6.49 -29.72 -9.40
C TRP A 13 5.64 -28.56 -8.85
N ILE A 14 4.58 -28.16 -9.57
CA ILE A 14 3.67 -27.09 -9.13
C ILE A 14 2.96 -27.49 -7.83
N LEU A 15 2.40 -28.70 -7.74
CA LEU A 15 1.70 -29.17 -6.53
C LEU A 15 2.63 -29.24 -5.32
N LYS A 16 3.84 -29.80 -5.50
CA LYS A 16 4.84 -29.88 -4.43
C LYS A 16 5.30 -28.47 -4.00
N THR A 17 5.54 -27.59 -4.95
CA THR A 17 6.00 -26.22 -4.65
C THR A 17 4.88 -25.40 -4.01
N LEU A 18 3.63 -25.59 -4.42
CA LEU A 18 2.47 -24.91 -3.84
C LEU A 18 2.29 -25.26 -2.37
N THR A 19 2.40 -26.54 -2.00
CA THR A 19 2.29 -26.98 -0.61
C THR A 19 3.42 -26.41 0.26
N ILE A 20 4.67 -26.48 -0.22
CA ILE A 20 5.83 -25.90 0.49
C ILE A 20 5.67 -24.38 0.63
N THR A 21 5.30 -23.70 -0.45
CA THR A 21 5.14 -22.23 -0.47
C THR A 21 4.01 -21.80 0.46
N ALA A 22 2.87 -22.50 0.46
CA ALA A 22 1.76 -22.17 1.34
C ALA A 22 2.17 -22.26 2.82
N VAL A 23 2.91 -23.31 3.21
CA VAL A 23 3.42 -23.47 4.59
C VAL A 23 4.47 -22.42 4.93
N ALA A 24 5.49 -22.26 4.09
CA ALA A 24 6.60 -21.34 4.35
C ALA A 24 6.14 -19.87 4.35
N PHE A 25 5.27 -19.48 3.41
CA PHE A 25 4.71 -18.14 3.33
C PHE A 25 3.81 -17.85 4.53
N SER A 26 2.94 -18.79 4.92
CA SER A 26 2.09 -18.62 6.11
C SER A 26 2.91 -18.49 7.40
N ALA A 27 3.96 -19.30 7.55
CA ALA A 27 4.90 -19.19 8.67
C ALA A 27 5.64 -17.85 8.65
N GLY A 28 6.08 -17.39 7.48
CA GLY A 28 6.70 -16.08 7.30
C GLY A 28 5.78 -14.93 7.70
N VAL A 29 4.53 -14.93 7.23
CA VAL A 29 3.51 -13.94 7.61
C VAL A 29 3.28 -13.97 9.12
N PHE A 30 3.14 -15.15 9.72
CA PHE A 30 2.96 -15.29 11.17
C PHE A 30 4.13 -14.69 11.96
N LEU A 31 5.37 -14.97 11.57
CA LEU A 31 6.56 -14.40 12.21
C LEU A 31 6.59 -12.88 12.06
N LEU A 32 6.31 -12.36 10.86
CA LEU A 32 6.28 -10.92 10.61
C LEU A 32 5.21 -10.22 11.46
N VAL A 33 4.00 -10.78 11.54
CA VAL A 33 2.92 -10.25 12.37
C VAL A 33 3.29 -10.28 13.85
N ARG A 34 3.99 -11.32 14.32
CA ARG A 34 4.36 -11.45 15.74
C ARG A 34 5.49 -10.51 16.15
N PHE A 35 6.54 -10.42 15.33
CA PHE A 35 7.80 -9.78 15.70
C PHE A 35 7.98 -8.35 15.17
N THR A 36 7.15 -7.89 14.24
CA THR A 36 7.28 -6.54 13.65
C THR A 36 6.07 -5.65 13.93
N HIS A 37 6.31 -4.35 14.12
CA HIS A 37 5.21 -3.40 14.32
C HIS A 37 4.33 -3.27 13.08
N TRP A 38 4.94 -3.14 11.89
CA TRP A 38 4.22 -3.03 10.63
C TRP A 38 3.45 -4.30 10.26
N GLY A 39 3.92 -5.48 10.67
CA GLY A 39 3.19 -6.74 10.49
C GLY A 39 1.90 -6.77 11.31
N LYS A 40 1.92 -6.23 12.54
CA LYS A 40 0.70 -6.07 13.36
C LYS A 40 -0.27 -5.08 12.72
N GLN A 41 0.24 -3.97 12.18
CA GLN A 41 -0.58 -2.99 11.46
C GLN A 41 -1.23 -3.61 10.21
N PHE A 42 -0.48 -4.39 9.43
CA PHE A 42 -1.02 -5.18 8.32
C PHE A 42 -2.16 -6.10 8.79
N TRP A 43 -1.93 -6.89 9.85
CA TRP A 43 -2.94 -7.84 10.33
C TRP A 43 -4.20 -7.16 10.87
N MET A 44 -4.10 -5.93 11.39
CA MET A 44 -5.25 -5.15 11.83
C MET A 44 -6.27 -4.91 10.70
N PHE A 45 -5.82 -4.71 9.46
CA PHE A 45 -6.68 -4.46 8.30
C PHE A 45 -6.93 -5.71 7.45
N ALA A 46 -5.97 -6.64 7.39
CA ALA A 46 -6.12 -7.89 6.65
C ALA A 46 -6.90 -8.97 7.41
N GLY A 47 -6.82 -8.96 8.74
CA GLY A 47 -7.33 -10.05 9.58
C GLY A 47 -8.83 -10.28 9.42
N GLY A 48 -9.64 -9.21 9.31
CA GLY A 48 -11.08 -9.33 9.09
C GLY A 48 -11.46 -9.89 7.72
N TYR A 49 -10.71 -9.51 6.67
CA TYR A 49 -10.94 -9.98 5.30
C TYR A 49 -10.50 -11.44 5.12
N LEU A 50 -9.32 -11.80 5.64
CA LEU A 50 -8.71 -13.13 5.47
C LEU A 50 -9.16 -14.16 6.52
N SER A 51 -10.02 -13.78 7.47
CA SER A 51 -10.48 -14.68 8.53
C SER A 51 -11.39 -15.79 7.97
N PRO A 52 -11.05 -17.08 8.19
CA PRO A 52 -11.89 -18.19 7.76
C PRO A 52 -13.24 -18.24 8.49
N LYS A 53 -13.38 -17.54 9.63
CA LYS A 53 -14.65 -17.43 10.36
C LYS A 53 -15.72 -16.68 9.56
N ARG A 54 -15.31 -15.75 8.68
CA ARG A 54 -16.22 -15.01 7.81
C ARG A 54 -16.46 -15.76 6.50
N SER A 55 -15.37 -16.08 5.80
CA SER A 55 -15.44 -16.78 4.52
C SER A 55 -14.10 -17.40 4.19
N ILE A 56 -14.12 -18.61 3.63
CA ILE A 56 -12.93 -19.28 3.11
C ILE A 56 -12.56 -18.75 1.70
N LYS A 57 -13.48 -18.03 1.03
CA LYS A 57 -13.29 -17.55 -0.35
C LYS A 57 -12.01 -16.72 -0.52
N PRO A 58 -11.69 -15.71 0.31
CA PRO A 58 -10.47 -14.91 0.14
C PRO A 58 -9.20 -15.75 0.22
N LEU A 59 -9.15 -16.75 1.10
CA LEU A 59 -8.01 -17.66 1.23
C LEU A 59 -7.86 -18.55 0.00
N LEU A 60 -8.96 -19.06 -0.55
CA LEU A 60 -8.94 -19.87 -1.78
C LEU A 60 -8.52 -19.03 -2.99
N PHE A 61 -9.02 -17.81 -3.13
CA PHE A 61 -8.60 -16.88 -4.18
C PHE A 61 -7.11 -16.56 -4.06
N PHE A 62 -6.62 -16.30 -2.83
CA PHE A 62 -5.19 -16.06 -2.62
C PHE A 62 -4.35 -17.29 -2.97
N LEU A 63 -4.77 -18.50 -2.55
CA LEU A 63 -4.11 -19.76 -2.92
C LEU A 63 -4.07 -19.94 -4.45
N LEU A 64 -5.15 -19.58 -5.16
CA LEU A 64 -5.22 -19.63 -6.61
C LEU A 64 -4.24 -18.65 -7.26
N ILE A 65 -4.12 -17.42 -6.74
CA ILE A 65 -3.11 -16.44 -7.19
C ILE A 65 -1.70 -17.00 -7.02
N VAL A 66 -1.40 -17.60 -5.85
CA VAL A 66 -0.11 -18.25 -5.60
C VAL A 66 0.13 -19.39 -6.59
N ALA A 67 -0.87 -20.22 -6.88
CA ALA A 67 -0.74 -21.29 -7.86
C ALA A 67 -0.41 -20.75 -9.26
N PHE A 68 -1.07 -19.69 -9.72
CA PHE A 68 -0.77 -19.05 -11.02
C PHE A 68 0.61 -18.39 -11.05
N THR A 69 1.06 -17.81 -9.93
CA THR A 69 2.44 -17.30 -9.80
C THR A 69 3.45 -18.44 -9.98
N LEU A 70 3.22 -19.60 -9.35
CA LEU A 70 4.09 -20.78 -9.50
C LEU A 70 4.04 -21.39 -10.91
N VAL A 71 2.88 -21.38 -11.58
CA VAL A 71 2.76 -21.76 -12.99
C VAL A 71 3.63 -20.86 -13.86
N SER A 72 3.60 -19.54 -13.64
CA SER A 72 4.46 -18.58 -14.34
C SER A 72 5.95 -18.90 -14.17
N VAL A 73 6.38 -19.17 -12.93
CA VAL A 73 7.76 -19.59 -12.63
C VAL A 73 8.11 -20.88 -13.38
N ARG A 74 7.22 -21.88 -13.37
CA ARG A 74 7.46 -23.15 -14.08
C ARG A 74 7.58 -22.97 -15.59
N ILE A 75 6.71 -22.16 -16.20
CA ILE A 75 6.78 -21.81 -17.63
C ILE A 75 8.13 -21.15 -17.94
N SER A 76 8.59 -20.25 -17.06
CA SER A 76 9.91 -19.59 -17.19
C SER A 76 11.07 -20.60 -17.18
N LEU A 77 11.02 -21.62 -16.31
CA LEU A 77 12.02 -22.70 -16.29
C LEU A 77 11.98 -23.57 -17.54
N VAL A 78 10.78 -23.93 -18.03
CA VAL A 78 10.63 -24.70 -19.27
C VAL A 78 11.17 -23.90 -20.47
N HIS A 79 10.92 -22.59 -20.49
CA HIS A 79 11.45 -21.69 -21.50
C HIS A 79 12.99 -21.60 -21.45
N SER A 80 13.60 -21.66 -20.26
CA SER A 80 15.06 -21.75 -20.12
C SER A 80 15.63 -23.01 -20.78
N THR A 81 15.01 -24.17 -20.54
CA THR A 81 15.44 -25.44 -21.18
C THR A 81 15.20 -25.44 -22.69
N TRP A 82 14.12 -24.80 -23.14
CA TRP A 82 13.86 -24.59 -24.57
C TRP A 82 15.00 -23.80 -25.24
N TYR A 83 15.52 -22.75 -24.61
CA TYR A 83 16.68 -22.01 -25.11
C TYR A 83 17.90 -22.91 -25.35
N ASN A 84 18.21 -23.81 -24.41
CA ASN A 84 19.31 -24.75 -24.59
C ASN A 84 19.11 -25.63 -25.83
N ASN A 85 17.96 -26.31 -25.91
CA ASN A 85 17.66 -27.23 -26.99
C ASN A 85 17.66 -26.53 -28.36
N MET A 86 17.11 -25.31 -28.43
CA MET A 86 17.03 -24.52 -29.64
C MET A 86 18.43 -24.15 -30.16
N TYR A 87 19.29 -23.57 -29.32
CA TYR A 87 20.63 -23.18 -29.74
C TYR A 87 21.56 -24.37 -30.00
N THR A 88 21.39 -25.47 -29.26
CA THR A 88 22.08 -26.74 -29.54
C THR A 88 21.67 -27.28 -30.92
N SER A 89 20.38 -27.24 -31.27
CA SER A 89 19.92 -27.69 -32.60
C SER A 89 20.49 -26.87 -33.75
N LEU A 90 20.68 -25.56 -33.56
CA LEU A 90 21.33 -24.70 -34.55
C LEU A 90 22.81 -25.03 -34.71
N GLN A 91 23.54 -25.22 -33.61
CA GLN A 91 24.95 -25.59 -33.64
C GLN A 91 25.17 -26.93 -34.36
N GLU A 92 24.28 -27.89 -34.15
CA GLU A 92 24.33 -29.22 -34.77
C GLU A 92 23.70 -29.28 -36.16
N PHE A 93 23.18 -28.17 -36.69
CA PHE A 93 22.43 -28.10 -37.95
C PHE A 93 21.26 -29.11 -38.02
N ASN A 94 20.64 -29.41 -36.88
CA ASN A 94 19.57 -30.39 -36.76
C ASN A 94 18.20 -29.76 -37.08
N ILE A 95 17.88 -29.68 -38.38
CA ILE A 95 16.66 -29.06 -38.91
C ILE A 95 15.37 -29.66 -38.31
N PRO A 96 15.21 -31.00 -38.18
CA PRO A 96 14.02 -31.58 -37.58
C PRO A 96 13.80 -31.13 -36.13
N VAL A 97 14.85 -31.13 -35.30
CA VAL A 97 14.76 -30.69 -33.91
C VAL A 97 14.45 -29.20 -33.82
N PHE A 98 15.03 -28.38 -34.70
CA PHE A 98 14.73 -26.95 -34.76
C PHE A 98 13.22 -26.67 -34.94
N TRP A 99 12.58 -27.30 -35.94
CA TRP A 99 11.14 -27.10 -36.16
C TRP A 99 10.27 -27.65 -35.03
N GLN A 100 10.69 -28.75 -34.40
CA GLN A 100 10.04 -29.24 -33.17
C GLN A 100 10.12 -28.21 -32.04
N GLN A 101 11.29 -27.57 -31.85
CA GLN A 101 11.44 -26.49 -30.85
C GLN A 101 10.59 -25.27 -31.21
N MET A 102 10.41 -24.93 -32.49
CA MET A 102 9.52 -23.82 -32.88
C MET A 102 8.04 -24.13 -32.58
N GLY A 103 7.60 -25.38 -32.77
CA GLY A 103 6.27 -25.81 -32.34
C GLY A 103 6.08 -25.71 -30.83
N LEU A 104 7.07 -26.18 -30.05
CA LEU A 104 7.06 -26.06 -28.59
C LEU A 104 7.05 -24.59 -28.12
N PHE A 105 7.79 -23.71 -28.81
CA PHE A 105 7.78 -22.28 -28.52
C PHE A 105 6.38 -21.68 -28.61
N GLY A 106 5.61 -22.04 -29.65
CA GLY A 106 4.22 -21.61 -29.78
C GLY A 106 3.36 -22.01 -28.58
N VAL A 107 3.52 -23.25 -28.09
CA VAL A 107 2.82 -23.73 -26.88
C VAL A 107 3.23 -22.95 -25.64
N ILE A 108 4.54 -22.75 -25.42
CA ILE A 108 5.06 -21.99 -24.28
C ILE A 108 4.50 -20.56 -24.28
N VAL A 109 4.51 -19.88 -25.43
CA VAL A 109 4.00 -18.51 -25.57
C VAL A 109 2.51 -18.44 -25.29
N VAL A 110 1.70 -19.34 -25.87
CA VAL A 110 0.25 -19.38 -25.62
C VAL A 110 -0.05 -19.67 -24.16
N SER A 111 0.64 -20.64 -23.54
CA SER A 111 0.50 -20.93 -22.11
C SER A 111 0.91 -19.74 -21.23
N ALA A 112 2.00 -19.06 -21.55
CA ALA A 112 2.47 -17.88 -20.82
C ALA A 112 1.45 -16.72 -20.91
N LEU A 113 0.93 -16.45 -22.11
CA LEU A 113 -0.07 -15.42 -22.35
C LEU A 113 -1.37 -15.71 -21.59
N LEU A 114 -1.90 -16.93 -21.68
CA LEU A 114 -3.11 -17.33 -20.95
C LEU A 114 -2.90 -17.23 -19.44
N THR A 115 -1.77 -17.73 -18.92
CA THR A 115 -1.42 -17.63 -17.49
C THR A 115 -1.38 -16.17 -17.04
N SER A 116 -0.77 -15.28 -17.83
CA SER A 116 -0.66 -13.85 -17.51
C SER A 116 -2.03 -13.16 -17.49
N LEU A 117 -2.88 -13.38 -18.50
CA LEU A 117 -4.22 -12.77 -18.57
C LEU A 117 -5.14 -13.26 -17.44
N VAL A 118 -5.09 -14.56 -17.14
CA VAL A 118 -5.88 -15.14 -16.07
C VAL A 118 -5.39 -14.67 -14.70
N SER A 119 -4.07 -14.64 -14.46
CA SER A 119 -3.50 -14.09 -13.21
C SER A 119 -3.91 -12.64 -13.02
N TYR A 120 -3.82 -11.81 -14.07
CA TYR A 120 -4.26 -10.41 -14.02
C TYR A 120 -5.73 -10.30 -13.61
N TYR A 121 -6.63 -11.05 -14.23
CA TYR A 121 -8.05 -11.02 -13.89
C TYR A 121 -8.31 -11.44 -12.43
N ILE A 122 -7.70 -12.53 -11.97
CA ILE A 122 -7.88 -13.06 -10.61
C ILE A 122 -7.34 -12.07 -9.58
N GLU A 123 -6.16 -11.48 -9.82
CA GLU A 123 -5.56 -10.46 -8.97
C GLU A 123 -6.44 -9.20 -8.89
N GLN A 124 -6.93 -8.69 -10.03
CA GLN A 124 -7.81 -7.53 -10.04
C GLN A 124 -9.13 -7.81 -9.31
N ARG A 125 -9.71 -9.00 -9.50
CA ARG A 125 -10.94 -9.39 -8.80
C ARG A 125 -10.73 -9.42 -7.29
N PHE A 126 -9.65 -10.03 -6.83
CA PHE A 126 -9.28 -10.07 -5.40
C PHE A 126 -9.07 -8.67 -4.82
N VAL A 127 -8.36 -7.80 -5.55
CA VAL A 127 -8.13 -6.40 -5.15
C VAL A 127 -9.45 -5.63 -5.02
N ILE A 128 -10.35 -5.74 -6.00
CA ILE A 128 -11.65 -5.05 -5.99
C ILE A 128 -12.51 -5.52 -4.82
N ASP A 129 -12.59 -6.84 -4.61
CA ASP A 129 -13.39 -7.42 -3.52
C ASP A 129 -12.84 -7.01 -2.14
N TRP A 130 -11.51 -6.93 -1.98
CA TRP A 130 -10.89 -6.50 -0.73
C TRP A 130 -11.04 -4.98 -0.50
N ILE A 131 -10.85 -4.15 -1.53
CA ILE A 131 -11.04 -2.69 -1.41
C ILE A 131 -12.49 -2.37 -1.02
N THR A 132 -13.47 -3.00 -1.69
CA THR A 132 -14.90 -2.79 -1.38
C THR A 132 -15.17 -3.11 0.09
N TRP A 133 -14.72 -4.27 0.57
CA TRP A 133 -14.94 -4.65 1.96
C TRP A 133 -14.27 -3.71 2.97
N LEU A 134 -13.00 -3.36 2.73
CA LEU A 134 -12.25 -2.52 3.66
C LEU A 134 -12.78 -1.08 3.68
N ASN A 135 -13.25 -0.59 2.53
CA ASN A 135 -13.96 0.68 2.43
C ASN A 135 -15.23 0.67 3.29
N ASP A 136 -16.08 -0.34 3.16
CA ASP A 136 -17.31 -0.45 3.93
C ASP A 136 -17.02 -0.51 5.44
N GLU A 137 -16.03 -1.30 5.85
CA GLU A 137 -15.64 -1.40 7.26
C GLU A 137 -15.16 -0.07 7.83
N LEU A 138 -14.22 0.61 7.15
CA LEU A 138 -13.63 1.85 7.64
C LEU A 138 -14.59 3.04 7.55
N ALA A 139 -15.39 3.13 6.50
CA ALA A 139 -16.42 4.17 6.36
C ALA A 139 -17.50 4.00 7.43
N ASN A 140 -18.00 2.79 7.66
CA ASN A 140 -18.96 2.51 8.72
C ASN A 140 -18.37 2.82 10.10
N LYS A 141 -17.12 2.41 10.36
CA LYS A 141 -16.44 2.71 11.62
C LYS A 141 -16.31 4.22 11.87
N TRP A 142 -16.07 5.02 10.82
CA TRP A 142 -15.96 6.48 10.90
C TRP A 142 -17.31 7.19 11.06
N MET A 143 -18.37 6.67 10.44
CA MET A 143 -19.72 7.24 10.56
C MET A 143 -20.42 6.85 11.87
N THR A 144 -20.09 5.68 12.43
CA THR A 144 -20.67 5.20 13.69
C THR A 144 -20.27 6.08 14.87
N ASN A 145 -21.19 6.25 15.84
CA ASN A 145 -20.98 7.06 17.06
C ASN A 145 -20.52 8.50 16.80
N ARG A 146 -20.80 9.01 15.58
CA ARG A 146 -20.43 10.35 15.12
C ARG A 146 -18.91 10.60 15.20
N ALA A 147 -18.11 9.55 14.99
CA ALA A 147 -16.66 9.64 15.07
C ALA A 147 -16.09 10.66 14.05
N TYR A 148 -16.72 10.81 12.88
CA TYR A 148 -16.38 11.84 11.88
C TYR A 148 -16.36 13.28 12.43
N TYR A 149 -17.19 13.56 13.44
CA TYR A 149 -17.24 14.87 14.09
C TYR A 149 -16.25 14.92 15.27
N LYS A 150 -16.30 13.91 16.14
CA LYS A 150 -15.49 13.87 17.37
C LYS A 150 -13.98 13.88 17.09
N THR A 151 -13.55 13.24 16.00
CA THR A 151 -12.14 13.18 15.59
C THR A 151 -11.53 14.54 15.23
N GLN A 152 -12.35 15.55 14.89
CA GLN A 152 -11.89 16.92 14.58
C GLN A 152 -11.48 17.71 15.83
N TYR A 153 -11.94 17.30 17.01
CA TYR A 153 -11.70 18.02 18.28
C TYR A 153 -10.67 17.31 19.17
N LEU A 154 -10.09 16.20 18.70
CA LEU A 154 -9.01 15.52 19.39
C LEU A 154 -7.72 16.35 19.28
N SER A 155 -6.91 16.35 20.34
CA SER A 155 -5.59 16.99 20.37
C SER A 155 -4.64 16.49 19.28
N ALA A 156 -4.85 15.26 18.79
CA ALA A 156 -4.08 14.64 17.73
C ALA A 156 -4.68 14.81 16.32
N ASN A 157 -5.53 15.83 16.11
CA ASN A 157 -6.30 16.15 14.90
C ASN A 157 -6.10 15.20 13.70
N LEU A 158 -7.18 14.52 13.30
CA LEU A 158 -7.13 13.60 12.17
C LEU A 158 -7.12 14.39 10.84
N ASP A 159 -5.94 14.57 10.26
CA ASP A 159 -5.78 15.26 8.99
C ASP A 159 -6.19 14.36 7.79
N ASN A 160 -7.04 14.92 6.92
CA ASN A 160 -7.48 14.38 5.62
C ASN A 160 -8.07 12.94 5.68
N PRO A 161 -9.17 12.71 6.44
CA PRO A 161 -9.83 11.40 6.49
C PRO A 161 -10.38 10.93 5.12
N ASP A 162 -10.71 11.88 4.24
CA ASP A 162 -11.09 11.65 2.85
C ASP A 162 -9.99 10.92 2.06
N GLN A 163 -8.74 11.36 2.17
CA GLN A 163 -7.60 10.71 1.54
C GLN A 163 -7.38 9.29 2.10
N ARG A 164 -7.62 9.10 3.42
CA ARG A 164 -7.46 7.81 4.09
C ARG A 164 -8.39 6.75 3.50
N ILE A 165 -9.67 7.10 3.36
CA ILE A 165 -10.69 6.18 2.84
C ILE A 165 -10.50 5.96 1.34
N GLN A 166 -10.31 7.04 0.56
CA GLN A 166 -10.30 6.93 -0.89
C GLN A 166 -8.99 6.37 -1.47
N GLN A 167 -7.84 6.88 -1.04
CA GLN A 167 -6.54 6.59 -1.66
C GLN A 167 -5.74 5.56 -0.87
N ASP A 168 -5.65 5.72 0.45
CA ASP A 168 -4.78 4.87 1.28
C ASP A 168 -5.30 3.42 1.35
N ILE A 169 -6.62 3.19 1.40
CA ILE A 169 -7.22 1.83 1.31
C ILE A 169 -6.78 1.14 0.01
N GLN A 170 -6.90 1.82 -1.13
CA GLN A 170 -6.52 1.24 -2.42
C GLN A 170 -5.03 0.94 -2.49
N SER A 171 -4.19 1.89 -2.04
CA SER A 171 -2.75 1.73 -2.02
C SER A 171 -2.33 0.56 -1.11
N TYR A 172 -2.95 0.44 0.07
CA TYR A 172 -2.71 -0.66 1.00
C TYR A 172 -3.00 -2.02 0.37
N VAL A 173 -4.19 -2.21 -0.20
CA VAL A 173 -4.60 -3.50 -0.79
C VAL A 173 -3.72 -3.86 -1.99
N LYS A 174 -3.57 -2.95 -2.95
CA LYS A 174 -2.79 -3.19 -4.18
C LYS A 174 -1.33 -3.52 -3.87
N THR A 175 -0.72 -2.73 -2.98
CA THR A 175 0.70 -2.92 -2.63
C THR A 175 0.89 -4.18 -1.80
N THR A 176 -0.03 -4.52 -0.88
CA THR A 176 0.05 -5.79 -0.13
C THR A 176 0.05 -6.99 -1.07
N LEU A 177 -0.88 -7.04 -2.03
CA LEU A 177 -0.95 -8.16 -2.98
C LEU A 177 0.33 -8.24 -3.83
N SER A 178 0.75 -7.10 -4.41
CA SER A 178 1.96 -7.03 -5.25
C SER A 178 3.24 -7.42 -4.50
N LEU A 179 3.41 -6.98 -3.25
CA LEU A 179 4.55 -7.38 -2.42
C LEU A 179 4.49 -8.88 -2.10
N SER A 180 3.31 -9.41 -1.81
CA SER A 180 3.13 -10.82 -1.46
C SER A 180 3.45 -11.74 -2.64
N THR A 181 2.88 -11.47 -3.81
CA THR A 181 3.15 -12.25 -5.03
C THR A 181 4.58 -12.08 -5.50
N GLY A 182 5.12 -10.85 -5.43
CA GLY A 182 6.51 -10.57 -5.81
C GLY A 182 7.54 -11.29 -4.93
N VAL A 183 7.32 -11.40 -3.61
CA VAL A 183 8.19 -12.19 -2.73
C VAL A 183 8.11 -13.67 -3.06
N ILE A 184 6.91 -14.21 -3.31
CA ILE A 184 6.72 -15.61 -3.68
C ILE A 184 7.43 -15.93 -4.99
N ASP A 185 7.23 -15.10 -6.01
CA ASP A 185 7.90 -15.21 -7.31
C ASP A 185 9.43 -15.16 -7.15
N ALA A 186 9.94 -14.12 -6.48
CA ALA A 186 11.38 -13.93 -6.32
C ALA A 186 12.03 -15.10 -5.56
N VAL A 187 11.48 -15.52 -4.42
CA VAL A 187 12.06 -16.61 -3.61
C VAL A 187 12.01 -17.95 -4.36
N THR A 188 10.87 -18.28 -4.96
CA THR A 188 10.72 -19.54 -5.72
C THR A 188 11.67 -19.56 -6.91
N SER A 189 11.76 -18.45 -7.63
CA SER A 189 12.63 -18.32 -8.79
C SER A 189 14.11 -18.34 -8.38
N ILE A 190 14.51 -17.69 -7.29
CA ILE A 190 15.89 -17.78 -6.76
C ILE A 190 16.27 -19.23 -6.49
N ILE A 191 15.42 -19.99 -5.79
CA ILE A 191 15.70 -21.41 -5.49
C ILE A 191 15.79 -22.22 -6.78
N SER A 192 14.80 -22.06 -7.67
CA SER A 192 14.70 -22.86 -8.90
C SER A 192 15.84 -22.58 -9.87
N TYR A 193 16.17 -21.31 -10.11
CA TYR A 193 17.27 -20.93 -11.00
C TYR A 193 18.64 -21.20 -10.37
N SER A 194 18.77 -21.18 -9.04
CA SER A 194 20.00 -21.63 -8.39
C SER A 194 20.24 -23.12 -8.61
N ILE A 195 19.21 -23.97 -8.49
CA ILE A 195 19.30 -25.40 -8.77
C ILE A 195 19.66 -25.64 -10.25
N LEU A 196 19.01 -24.92 -11.16
CA LEU A 196 19.28 -25.05 -12.60
C LEU A 196 20.71 -24.60 -12.94
N LEU A 197 21.17 -23.47 -12.39
CA LEU A 197 22.54 -22.99 -12.58
C LEU A 197 23.58 -23.96 -12.00
N TRP A 198 23.28 -24.59 -10.87
CA TRP A 198 24.13 -25.62 -10.27
C TRP A 198 24.37 -26.79 -11.23
N GLY A 199 23.33 -27.22 -11.96
CA GLY A 199 23.44 -28.27 -12.97
C GLY A 199 24.26 -27.89 -14.20
N LEU A 200 24.30 -26.60 -14.58
CA LEU A 200 25.06 -26.10 -15.73
C LEU A 200 26.51 -25.73 -15.39
N ALA A 201 26.77 -25.36 -14.14
CA ALA A 201 28.07 -24.89 -13.70
C ALA A 201 29.05 -26.07 -13.56
N GLY A 202 30.00 -26.19 -14.49
CA GLY A 202 31.11 -27.14 -14.36
C GLY A 202 32.23 -26.63 -13.44
N PRO A 203 33.23 -27.47 -13.16
CA PRO A 203 34.41 -27.05 -12.42
C PRO A 203 35.19 -25.99 -13.21
N MET A 204 35.73 -25.02 -12.49
CA MET A 204 36.54 -23.94 -13.05
C MET A 204 37.86 -23.84 -12.27
N MET A 205 38.98 -23.74 -13.00
CA MET A 205 40.26 -23.41 -12.38
C MET A 205 40.33 -21.91 -12.08
N VAL A 206 40.48 -21.59 -10.79
CA VAL A 206 40.64 -20.22 -10.31
C VAL A 206 41.88 -20.20 -9.41
N PHE A 207 42.89 -19.39 -9.76
CA PHE A 207 44.17 -19.31 -9.04
C PHE A 207 44.87 -20.67 -8.80
N GLY A 208 44.76 -21.61 -9.74
CA GLY A 208 45.35 -22.95 -9.64
C GLY A 208 44.57 -23.96 -8.81
N ALA A 209 43.41 -23.58 -8.23
CA ALA A 209 42.48 -24.49 -7.56
C ALA A 209 41.25 -24.76 -8.43
N ASN A 210 40.85 -26.03 -8.54
CA ASN A 210 39.59 -26.42 -9.19
C ASN A 210 38.42 -26.21 -8.23
N ILE A 211 37.63 -25.16 -8.46
CA ILE A 211 36.43 -24.87 -7.67
C ILE A 211 35.20 -25.42 -8.42
N PRO A 212 34.46 -26.38 -7.84
CA PRO A 212 33.22 -26.87 -8.44
C PRO A 212 32.15 -25.77 -8.40
N HIS A 213 31.33 -25.66 -9.44
CA HIS A 213 30.20 -24.74 -9.52
C HIS A 213 30.54 -23.24 -9.25
N MET A 214 31.76 -22.80 -9.56
CA MET A 214 32.25 -21.43 -9.33
C MET A 214 31.27 -20.35 -9.78
N MET A 215 30.59 -20.60 -10.90
CA MET A 215 29.61 -19.70 -11.49
C MET A 215 28.49 -19.29 -10.52
N VAL A 216 28.00 -20.22 -9.70
CA VAL A 216 26.93 -19.95 -8.72
C VAL A 216 27.42 -18.94 -7.67
N TYR A 217 28.60 -19.19 -7.11
CA TYR A 217 29.20 -18.30 -6.10
C TYR A 217 29.45 -16.89 -6.64
N LEU A 218 29.89 -16.79 -7.91
CA LEU A 218 30.12 -15.50 -8.56
C LEU A 218 28.83 -14.69 -8.71
N VAL A 219 27.69 -15.32 -9.01
CA VAL A 219 26.40 -14.60 -9.09
C VAL A 219 26.05 -13.98 -7.75
N PHE A 220 26.12 -14.76 -6.68
CA PHE A 220 25.76 -14.28 -5.34
C PHE A 220 26.72 -13.19 -4.87
N ALA A 221 28.03 -13.37 -5.08
CA ALA A 221 29.02 -12.35 -4.75
C ALA A 221 28.78 -11.04 -5.52
N TYR A 222 28.50 -11.14 -6.82
CA TYR A 222 28.20 -10.01 -7.69
C TYR A 222 26.96 -9.24 -7.22
N VAL A 223 25.87 -9.94 -6.95
CA VAL A 223 24.61 -9.36 -6.45
C VAL A 223 24.81 -8.69 -5.10
N ILE A 224 25.50 -9.33 -4.15
CA ILE A 224 25.72 -8.77 -2.81
C ILE A 224 26.52 -7.47 -2.92
N LEU A 225 27.63 -7.48 -3.67
CA LEU A 225 28.49 -6.32 -3.84
C LEU A 225 27.75 -5.16 -4.49
N THR A 226 27.05 -5.43 -5.60
CA THR A 226 26.31 -4.40 -6.34
C THR A 226 25.15 -3.85 -5.51
N THR A 227 24.46 -4.69 -4.74
CA THR A 227 23.40 -4.27 -3.81
C THR A 227 23.92 -3.32 -2.74
N LEU A 228 25.06 -3.63 -2.09
CA LEU A 228 25.67 -2.78 -1.07
C LEU A 228 26.05 -1.39 -1.60
N ILE A 229 26.66 -1.34 -2.79
CA ILE A 229 27.03 -0.08 -3.44
C ILE A 229 25.76 0.72 -3.79
N ALA A 230 24.75 0.05 -4.33
CA ALA A 230 23.53 0.71 -4.74
C ALA A 230 22.74 1.29 -3.55
N PHE A 231 22.71 0.61 -2.40
CA PHE A 231 22.14 1.16 -1.17
C PHE A 231 22.88 2.44 -0.73
N ARG A 232 24.22 2.45 -0.78
CA ARG A 232 25.02 3.63 -0.44
C ARG A 232 24.74 4.80 -1.40
N LEU A 233 24.55 4.52 -2.69
CA LEU A 233 24.19 5.52 -3.69
C LEU A 233 22.76 6.05 -3.50
N GLY A 234 21.80 5.19 -3.14
CA GLY A 234 20.39 5.56 -3.00
C GLY A 234 20.06 6.36 -1.73
N ARG A 235 20.76 6.13 -0.60
CA ARG A 235 20.40 6.73 0.71
C ARG A 235 20.07 8.23 0.72
N PRO A 236 20.85 9.12 0.06
CA PRO A 236 20.54 10.55 0.07
C PRO A 236 19.24 10.94 -0.65
N LEU A 237 18.72 10.12 -1.56
CA LEU A 237 17.44 10.37 -2.24
C LEU A 237 16.28 10.46 -1.24
N ILE A 238 16.34 9.74 -0.12
CA ILE A 238 15.30 9.78 0.92
C ILE A 238 15.18 11.20 1.49
N ALA A 239 16.30 11.82 1.85
CA ALA A 239 16.32 13.17 2.41
C ALA A 239 15.86 14.22 1.38
N LEU A 240 16.29 14.08 0.12
CA LEU A 240 15.90 14.98 -0.97
C LEU A 240 14.41 14.88 -1.32
N ASN A 241 13.85 13.67 -1.34
CA ASN A 241 12.41 13.48 -1.56
C ASN A 241 11.58 14.04 -0.40
N PHE A 242 12.03 13.87 0.84
CA PHE A 242 11.39 14.50 1.99
C PHE A 242 11.43 16.03 1.92
N ALA A 243 12.57 16.61 1.54
CA ALA A 243 12.69 18.04 1.29
C ALA A 243 11.76 18.49 0.16
N ASN A 244 11.61 17.69 -0.90
CA ASN A 244 10.72 17.97 -2.02
C ASN A 244 9.26 18.10 -1.58
N GLU A 245 8.75 17.13 -0.81
CA GLU A 245 7.39 17.16 -0.26
C GLU A 245 7.17 18.40 0.60
N ARG A 246 8.12 18.71 1.49
CA ARG A 246 8.04 19.88 2.36
C ARG A 246 8.02 21.20 1.58
N LEU A 247 8.89 21.35 0.58
CA LEU A 247 8.97 22.56 -0.24
C LEU A 247 7.69 22.76 -1.07
N ASN A 248 7.16 21.69 -1.67
CA ASN A 248 5.89 21.74 -2.40
C ASN A 248 4.70 22.07 -1.49
N ALA A 249 4.67 21.51 -0.28
CA ALA A 249 3.63 21.80 0.71
C ALA A 249 3.64 23.29 1.12
N ASN A 250 4.82 23.86 1.40
CA ASN A 250 4.97 25.28 1.73
C ASN A 250 4.51 26.21 0.59
N TYR A 251 4.84 25.84 -0.65
CA TYR A 251 4.42 26.59 -1.84
C TYR A 251 2.90 26.55 -2.02
N ARG A 252 2.30 25.35 -1.93
CA ARG A 252 0.85 25.18 -1.99
C ARG A 252 0.13 25.94 -0.88
N TYR A 253 0.66 25.92 0.34
CA TYR A 253 0.11 26.69 1.47
C TYR A 253 0.11 28.19 1.18
N SER A 254 1.21 28.71 0.61
CA SER A 254 1.30 30.14 0.25
C SER A 254 0.25 30.53 -0.80
N LEU A 255 -0.01 29.66 -1.80
CA LEU A 255 -1.08 29.88 -2.79
C LEU A 255 -2.48 29.88 -2.18
N ILE A 256 -2.76 28.95 -1.27
CA ILE A 256 -4.04 28.91 -0.54
C ILE A 256 -4.23 30.18 0.28
N ARG A 257 -3.18 30.64 0.97
CA ARG A 257 -3.21 31.88 1.74
C ARG A 257 -3.49 33.10 0.86
N ILE A 258 -2.88 33.20 -0.32
CA ILE A 258 -3.20 34.29 -1.27
C ILE A 258 -4.67 34.26 -1.67
N LYS A 259 -5.24 33.08 -1.91
CA LYS A 259 -6.67 32.94 -2.22
C LYS A 259 -7.57 33.34 -1.05
N GLU A 260 -7.23 32.93 0.18
CA GLU A 260 -8.00 33.24 1.39
C GLU A 260 -7.99 34.73 1.73
N TYR A 261 -6.84 35.40 1.55
CA TYR A 261 -6.64 36.82 1.87
C TYR A 261 -6.59 37.70 0.62
N ALA A 262 -7.21 37.26 -0.48
CA ALA A 262 -7.14 37.94 -1.77
C ALA A 262 -7.62 39.39 -1.69
N GLU A 263 -8.70 39.63 -0.96
CA GLU A 263 -9.27 40.96 -0.74
C GLU A 263 -8.30 41.88 0.02
N SER A 264 -7.70 41.38 1.12
CA SER A 264 -6.72 42.15 1.89
C SER A 264 -5.48 42.47 1.06
N ILE A 265 -4.96 41.50 0.31
CA ILE A 265 -3.79 41.70 -0.57
C ILE A 265 -4.09 42.76 -1.63
N ALA A 266 -5.28 42.70 -2.25
CA ALA A 266 -5.73 43.67 -3.24
C ALA A 266 -5.89 45.08 -2.65
N PHE A 267 -6.47 45.20 -1.45
CA PHE A 267 -6.58 46.50 -0.77
C PHE A 267 -5.22 47.13 -0.45
N TYR A 268 -4.23 46.32 -0.06
CA TYR A 268 -2.87 46.80 0.23
C TYR A 268 -1.98 46.95 -1.02
N ALA A 269 -2.45 46.58 -2.22
CA ALA A 269 -1.64 46.49 -3.44
C ALA A 269 -0.33 45.69 -3.23
N GLY A 270 -0.45 44.56 -2.51
CA GLY A 270 0.67 43.74 -2.05
C GLY A 270 1.19 42.72 -3.06
N GLU A 271 0.70 42.71 -4.30
CA GLU A 271 0.89 41.61 -5.26
C GLU A 271 2.36 41.33 -5.57
N LYS A 272 3.19 42.37 -5.73
CA LYS A 272 4.62 42.21 -6.02
C LYS A 272 5.39 41.52 -4.88
N VAL A 273 5.00 41.77 -3.63
CA VAL A 273 5.64 41.16 -2.46
C VAL A 273 5.29 39.68 -2.38
N GLU A 274 4.01 39.35 -2.50
CA GLU A 274 3.52 37.96 -2.52
C GLU A 274 4.08 37.18 -3.73
N GLN A 275 4.15 37.82 -4.91
CA GLN A 275 4.74 37.22 -6.11
C GLN A 275 6.23 36.89 -5.92
N ASN A 276 7.01 37.79 -5.33
CA ASN A 276 8.43 37.54 -5.05
C ASN A 276 8.63 36.40 -4.05
N LEU A 277 7.77 36.28 -3.04
CA LEU A 277 7.78 35.15 -2.11
C LEU A 277 7.53 33.83 -2.83
N LEU A 278 6.50 33.78 -3.70
CA LEU A 278 6.20 32.60 -4.52
C LEU A 278 7.39 32.22 -5.41
N TYR A 279 8.01 33.19 -6.09
CA TYR A 279 9.20 32.94 -6.91
C TYR A 279 10.37 32.37 -6.11
N ARG A 280 10.63 32.91 -4.90
CA ARG A 280 11.70 32.39 -4.04
C ARG A 280 11.45 30.94 -3.62
N GLN A 281 10.22 30.63 -3.22
CA GLN A 281 9.84 29.28 -2.82
C GLN A 281 9.92 28.30 -4.01
N PHE A 282 9.45 28.73 -5.19
CA PHE A 282 9.52 27.92 -6.41
C PHE A 282 10.96 27.65 -6.84
N ARG A 283 11.87 28.64 -6.76
CA ARG A 283 13.29 28.42 -7.04
C ARG A 283 13.92 27.38 -6.11
N ALA A 284 13.53 27.35 -4.84
CA ALA A 284 14.00 26.32 -3.89
C ALA A 284 13.50 24.92 -4.28
N ILE A 285 12.26 24.79 -4.76
CA ILE A 285 11.74 23.53 -5.31
C ILE A 285 12.61 23.09 -6.49
N ILE A 286 12.89 23.98 -7.45
CA ILE A 286 13.69 23.66 -8.63
C ILE A 286 15.13 23.27 -8.26
N ALA A 287 15.76 23.93 -7.30
CA ALA A 287 17.10 23.57 -6.82
C ALA A 287 17.13 22.15 -6.26
N ASN A 288 16.18 21.81 -5.38
CA ASN A 288 16.06 20.45 -4.83
C ASN A 288 15.75 19.41 -5.92
N MET A 289 14.96 19.79 -6.94
CA MET A 289 14.65 18.91 -8.08
C MET A 289 15.92 18.57 -8.88
N TRP A 290 16.83 19.53 -9.09
CA TRP A 290 18.13 19.27 -9.71
C TRP A 290 19.01 18.36 -8.86
N ASP A 291 19.05 18.54 -7.54
CA ASP A 291 19.78 17.65 -6.63
C ASP A 291 19.27 16.20 -6.73
N ILE A 292 17.95 16.02 -6.80
CA ILE A 292 17.32 14.71 -7.05
C ILE A 292 17.78 14.16 -8.40
N VAL A 293 17.73 14.94 -9.47
CA VAL A 293 18.13 14.50 -10.82
C VAL A 293 19.58 14.02 -10.83
N PHE A 294 20.53 14.79 -10.29
CA PHE A 294 21.94 14.38 -10.29
C PHE A 294 22.20 13.15 -9.41
N ARG A 295 21.46 13.01 -8.30
CA ARG A 295 21.55 11.81 -7.47
C ARG A 295 20.95 10.59 -8.15
N MET A 296 19.82 10.76 -8.83
CA MET A 296 19.16 9.73 -9.61
C MET A 296 20.01 9.29 -10.80
N LEU A 297 20.71 10.21 -11.47
CA LEU A 297 21.64 9.89 -12.56
C LEU A 297 22.76 8.97 -12.09
N LYS A 298 23.37 9.25 -10.92
CA LYS A 298 24.40 8.38 -10.32
C LYS A 298 23.86 6.99 -9.98
N PHE A 299 22.68 6.95 -9.37
CA PHE A 299 22.04 5.70 -8.94
C PHE A 299 21.58 4.84 -10.13
N SER A 300 20.87 5.44 -11.07
CA SER A 300 20.36 4.81 -12.28
C SER A 300 21.51 4.40 -13.21
N GLY A 301 22.51 5.26 -13.40
CA GLY A 301 23.72 4.94 -14.17
C GLY A 301 24.45 3.72 -13.61
N PHE A 302 24.61 3.64 -12.28
CA PHE A 302 25.18 2.44 -11.64
C PHE A 302 24.35 1.18 -11.92
N ASN A 303 23.02 1.24 -11.79
CA ASN A 303 22.14 0.10 -12.10
C ASN A 303 22.25 -0.34 -13.56
N VAL A 304 22.32 0.59 -14.51
CA VAL A 304 22.48 0.27 -15.93
C VAL A 304 23.81 -0.44 -16.17
N VAL A 305 24.91 0.07 -15.62
CA VAL A 305 26.24 -0.56 -15.74
C VAL A 305 26.23 -1.97 -15.13
N VAL A 306 25.61 -2.14 -13.96
CA VAL A 306 25.47 -3.45 -13.31
C VAL A 306 24.64 -4.41 -14.14
N SER A 307 23.52 -3.96 -14.70
CA SER A 307 22.66 -4.80 -15.55
C SER A 307 23.38 -5.24 -16.84
N GLN A 308 24.08 -4.30 -17.50
CA GLN A 308 24.82 -4.61 -18.73
C GLN A 308 26.07 -5.46 -18.49
N THR A 309 26.73 -5.29 -17.35
CA THR A 309 27.84 -6.18 -16.98
C THR A 309 27.31 -7.59 -16.70
N SER A 310 26.14 -7.71 -16.06
CA SER A 310 25.50 -8.99 -15.73
C SER A 310 25.10 -9.82 -16.95
N THR A 311 24.87 -9.22 -18.13
CA THR A 311 24.53 -9.96 -19.35
C THR A 311 25.77 -10.56 -20.03
N VAL A 312 26.91 -9.87 -19.99
CA VAL A 312 28.15 -10.30 -20.66
C VAL A 312 29.04 -11.14 -19.75
N PHE A 313 29.03 -10.89 -18.44
CA PHE A 313 29.89 -11.57 -17.47
C PHE A 313 29.78 -13.11 -17.52
N PRO A 314 28.57 -13.72 -17.60
CA PRO A 314 28.43 -15.17 -17.72
C PRO A 314 29.04 -15.74 -19.00
N LEU A 315 28.91 -14.99 -20.09
CA LEU A 315 29.43 -15.37 -21.40
C LEU A 315 30.96 -15.44 -21.34
N LEU A 316 31.62 -14.40 -20.83
CA LEU A 316 33.09 -14.34 -20.74
C LEU A 316 33.69 -15.46 -19.90
N ILE A 317 33.00 -15.85 -18.82
CA ILE A 317 33.44 -16.93 -17.94
C ILE A 317 33.32 -18.29 -18.62
N GLN A 318 32.25 -18.52 -19.37
CA GLN A 318 31.96 -19.83 -19.97
C GLN A 318 32.53 -20.00 -21.38
N VAL A 319 32.95 -18.92 -22.03
CA VAL A 319 33.42 -18.97 -23.42
C VAL A 319 34.63 -19.90 -23.59
N GLY A 320 35.53 -19.97 -22.60
CA GLY A 320 36.68 -20.88 -22.62
C GLY A 320 36.23 -22.34 -22.72
N ARG A 321 35.30 -22.76 -21.85
CA ARG A 321 34.72 -24.12 -21.86
C ARG A 321 34.02 -24.44 -23.18
N TYR A 322 33.39 -23.44 -23.81
CA TYR A 322 32.76 -23.59 -25.11
C TYR A 322 33.78 -23.82 -26.23
N PHE A 323 34.83 -23.00 -26.31
CA PHE A 323 35.89 -23.16 -27.33
C PHE A 323 36.73 -24.43 -27.11
N GLU A 324 36.85 -24.89 -25.87
CA GLU A 324 37.41 -26.20 -25.51
C GLU A 324 36.47 -27.38 -25.77
N LYS A 325 35.26 -27.13 -26.30
CA LYS A 325 34.22 -28.13 -26.61
C LYS A 325 33.71 -28.94 -25.41
N GLN A 326 33.85 -28.41 -24.19
CA GLN A 326 33.33 -29.04 -22.97
C GLN A 326 31.82 -28.86 -22.82
N ILE A 327 31.26 -27.80 -23.42
CA ILE A 327 29.85 -27.45 -23.39
C ILE A 327 29.35 -27.06 -24.78
N LYS A 328 28.05 -27.16 -25.02
CA LYS A 328 27.42 -26.73 -26.27
C LYS A 328 27.00 -25.25 -26.20
N LEU A 329 26.65 -24.69 -27.35
CA LEU A 329 26.12 -23.33 -27.49
C LEU A 329 24.83 -23.17 -26.69
N GLY A 330 23.98 -24.22 -26.66
CA GLY A 330 22.78 -24.24 -25.82
C GLY A 330 23.09 -24.04 -24.34
N ASP A 331 24.09 -24.75 -23.80
CA ASP A 331 24.50 -24.62 -22.40
C ASP A 331 25.03 -23.22 -22.07
N LEU A 332 25.79 -22.64 -23.02
CA LEU A 332 26.33 -21.29 -22.91
C LEU A 332 25.20 -20.25 -22.81
N ILE A 333 24.26 -20.27 -23.77
CA ILE A 333 23.14 -19.33 -23.82
C ILE A 333 22.18 -19.52 -22.64
N GLN A 334 21.87 -20.78 -22.28
CA GLN A 334 21.03 -21.07 -21.13
C GLN A 334 21.66 -20.51 -19.85
N THR A 335 22.97 -20.65 -19.67
CA THR A 335 23.65 -20.11 -18.48
C THR A 335 23.57 -18.59 -18.42
N VAL A 336 23.74 -17.88 -19.55
CA VAL A 336 23.56 -16.42 -19.61
C VAL A 336 22.14 -16.03 -19.17
N GLN A 337 21.12 -16.73 -19.69
CA GLN A 337 19.71 -16.46 -19.36
C GLN A 337 19.40 -16.75 -17.89
N VAL A 338 19.86 -17.86 -17.36
CA VAL A 338 19.67 -18.29 -15.96
C VAL A 338 20.36 -17.34 -14.99
N PHE A 339 21.60 -16.93 -15.30
CA PHE A 339 22.32 -15.94 -14.50
C PHE A 339 21.56 -14.61 -14.48
N GLY A 340 21.11 -14.12 -15.64
CA GLY A 340 20.34 -12.89 -15.75
C GLY A 340 19.05 -12.94 -14.94
N GLN A 341 18.33 -14.07 -14.98
CA GLN A 341 17.11 -14.25 -14.20
C GLN A 341 17.40 -14.33 -12.70
N LEU A 342 18.44 -15.05 -12.28
CA LEU A 342 18.85 -15.12 -10.87
C LEU A 342 19.24 -13.72 -10.33
N HIS A 343 20.00 -12.96 -11.11
CA HIS A 343 20.35 -11.57 -10.80
C HIS A 343 19.10 -10.66 -10.67
N ALA A 344 18.15 -10.77 -11.60
CA ALA A 344 16.90 -10.01 -11.56
C ALA A 344 16.06 -10.35 -10.31
N ASN A 345 15.90 -11.63 -10.00
CA ASN A 345 15.12 -12.08 -8.84
C ASN A 345 15.77 -11.65 -7.51
N LEU A 346 17.10 -11.70 -7.40
CA LEU A 346 17.79 -11.19 -6.22
C LEU A 346 17.68 -9.67 -6.09
N SER A 347 17.63 -8.95 -7.22
CA SER A 347 17.46 -7.50 -7.25
C SER A 347 16.05 -7.04 -6.87
N PHE A 348 15.05 -7.93 -6.88
CA PHE A 348 13.66 -7.62 -6.50
C PHE A 348 13.57 -6.89 -5.14
N PHE A 349 14.22 -7.43 -4.10
CA PHE A 349 14.14 -6.87 -2.74
C PHE A 349 14.65 -5.43 -2.65
N ARG A 350 15.66 -5.12 -3.46
CA ARG A 350 16.22 -3.77 -3.56
C ARG A 350 15.30 -2.84 -4.34
N ASN A 351 14.77 -3.28 -5.48
CA ASN A 351 13.94 -2.46 -6.36
C ASN A 351 12.57 -2.15 -5.74
N THR A 352 12.07 -3.05 -4.89
CA THR A 352 10.78 -2.92 -4.20
C THR A 352 10.85 -2.09 -2.92
N TYR A 353 12.05 -1.66 -2.50
CA TYR A 353 12.24 -0.92 -1.25
C TYR A 353 11.45 0.39 -1.18
N ASP A 354 11.42 1.17 -2.26
CA ASP A 354 10.68 2.45 -2.31
C ASP A 354 9.17 2.21 -2.19
N SER A 355 8.64 1.19 -2.90
CA SER A 355 7.25 0.76 -2.76
C SER A 355 6.93 0.32 -1.33
N PHE A 356 7.85 -0.39 -0.66
CA PHE A 356 7.68 -0.79 0.74
C PHE A 356 7.73 0.39 1.71
N ALA A 357 8.58 1.40 1.45
CA ALA A 357 8.60 2.62 2.26
C ALA A 357 7.28 3.40 2.14
N GLY A 358 6.75 3.52 0.91
CA GLY A 358 5.42 4.09 0.65
C GLY A 358 4.31 3.29 1.35
N TYR A 359 4.36 1.96 1.26
CA TYR A 359 3.43 1.06 1.94
C TYR A 359 3.42 1.25 3.46
N LYS A 360 4.60 1.36 4.09
CA LYS A 360 4.71 1.62 5.53
C LYS A 360 4.10 2.97 5.92
N ALA A 361 4.27 3.99 5.10
CA ALA A 361 3.65 5.30 5.34
C ALA A 361 2.11 5.20 5.26
N THR A 362 1.58 4.45 4.29
CA THR A 362 0.14 4.16 4.17
C THR A 362 -0.39 3.39 5.39
N LEU A 363 0.33 2.37 5.86
CA LEU A 363 -0.03 1.65 7.10
C LEU A 363 -0.09 2.57 8.31
N ASN A 364 0.92 3.42 8.52
CA ASN A 364 0.92 4.38 9.61
C ASN A 364 -0.27 5.34 9.56
N ARG A 365 -0.64 5.79 8.36
CA ARG A 365 -1.78 6.68 8.13
C ARG A 365 -3.11 6.01 8.42
N LEU A 366 -3.31 4.76 7.96
CA LEU A 366 -4.52 3.98 8.25
C LEU A 366 -4.61 3.60 9.75
N THR A 367 -3.50 3.21 10.38
CA THR A 367 -3.48 2.92 11.83
C THR A 367 -3.80 4.17 12.63
N GLY A 368 -3.22 5.32 12.26
CA GLY A 368 -3.53 6.62 12.88
C GLY A 368 -5.00 6.99 12.74
N PHE A 369 -5.60 6.74 11.58
CA PHE A 369 -7.04 6.92 11.33
C PHE A 369 -7.90 6.08 12.28
N THR A 370 -7.64 4.77 12.38
CA THR A 370 -8.38 3.90 13.29
C THR A 370 -8.18 4.25 14.75
N TYR A 371 -6.94 4.60 15.14
CA TYR A 371 -6.62 5.01 16.49
C TYR A 371 -7.36 6.29 16.88
N ALA A 372 -7.42 7.28 15.99
CA ALA A 372 -8.18 8.52 16.22
C ALA A 372 -9.67 8.23 16.42
N ILE A 373 -10.27 7.33 15.62
CA ILE A 373 -11.67 6.91 15.81
C ILE A 373 -11.86 6.22 17.15
N ASP A 374 -10.96 5.30 17.51
CA ASP A 374 -11.07 4.56 18.78
C ASP A 374 -10.88 5.50 19.99
N MET A 375 -10.01 6.50 19.89
CA MET A 375 -9.88 7.58 20.88
C MET A 375 -11.16 8.42 20.98
N ALA A 376 -11.73 8.82 19.85
CA ALA A 376 -12.95 9.63 19.77
C ALA A 376 -14.17 8.90 20.35
N ASN A 377 -14.19 7.57 20.23
CA ASN A 377 -15.26 6.71 20.73
C ASN A 377 -15.05 6.24 22.17
N ARG A 378 -13.97 6.64 22.86
CA ARG A 378 -13.87 6.44 24.31
C ARG A 378 -15.04 7.10 25.02
N GLU A 379 -15.58 6.44 26.04
CA GLU A 379 -16.78 6.87 26.74
C GLU A 379 -16.64 8.31 27.27
N SER A 380 -17.62 9.14 26.94
CA SER A 380 -17.81 10.42 27.63
C SER A 380 -18.22 10.12 29.07
N GLN A 381 -17.67 10.87 30.02
CA GLN A 381 -18.05 10.72 31.43
C GLN A 381 -19.45 11.32 31.73
N THR A 382 -20.08 11.95 30.74
CA THR A 382 -21.43 12.49 30.83
C THR A 382 -22.47 11.40 30.51
N LYS A 383 -23.39 11.15 31.44
CA LYS A 383 -24.51 10.24 31.22
C LYS A 383 -25.70 11.02 30.69
N ILE A 384 -26.09 10.77 29.44
CA ILE A 384 -27.33 11.29 28.87
C ILE A 384 -28.42 10.24 29.08
N GLN A 385 -29.47 10.61 29.79
CA GLN A 385 -30.63 9.77 30.07
C GLN A 385 -31.88 10.37 29.44
N THR A 386 -32.85 9.51 29.13
CA THR A 386 -34.13 9.95 28.59
C THR A 386 -35.00 10.49 29.73
N SER A 387 -35.58 11.66 29.53
CA SER A 387 -36.70 12.21 30.31
C SER A 387 -37.95 12.19 29.46
N GLU A 388 -39.14 12.23 30.06
CA GLU A 388 -40.39 12.33 29.30
C GLU A 388 -40.53 13.70 28.64
N ASN A 389 -40.55 14.78 29.43
CA ASN A 389 -40.92 16.11 28.94
C ASN A 389 -39.98 17.25 29.37
N GLU A 390 -38.94 16.98 30.16
CA GLU A 390 -38.08 18.01 30.73
C GLU A 390 -36.62 17.88 30.28
N VAL A 391 -35.92 19.01 30.20
CA VAL A 391 -34.47 19.06 29.99
C VAL A 391 -33.79 19.41 31.32
N ILE A 392 -32.98 18.50 31.85
CA ILE A 392 -32.31 18.68 33.14
C ILE A 392 -30.81 18.54 32.96
N PHE A 393 -30.06 19.50 33.51
CA PHE A 393 -28.62 19.43 33.68
C PHE A 393 -28.32 19.29 35.18
N GLU A 394 -27.64 18.21 35.57
CA GLU A 394 -27.21 17.97 36.97
C GLU A 394 -25.69 17.96 37.04
N HIS A 395 -25.13 18.86 37.86
CA HIS A 395 -23.70 18.99 38.11
C HIS A 395 -22.85 18.99 36.82
N LEU A 396 -23.34 19.65 35.77
CA LEU A 396 -22.70 19.60 34.46
C LEU A 396 -21.48 20.51 34.43
N SER A 397 -20.30 19.92 34.30
CA SER A 397 -19.04 20.61 34.08
C SER A 397 -18.50 20.30 32.69
N ILE A 398 -18.17 21.34 31.92
CA ILE A 398 -17.68 21.23 30.54
C ILE A 398 -16.28 21.82 30.46
N LYS A 399 -15.35 21.05 29.91
CA LYS A 399 -13.99 21.50 29.59
C LYS A 399 -13.76 21.54 28.10
N ASN A 400 -12.79 22.32 27.65
CA ASN A 400 -12.26 22.22 26.31
C ASN A 400 -11.25 21.05 26.21
N PRO A 401 -10.84 20.63 24.99
CA PRO A 401 -9.85 19.56 24.81
C PRO A 401 -8.47 19.86 25.43
N PHE A 402 -8.20 21.13 25.74
CA PHE A 402 -6.96 21.61 26.38
C PHE A 402 -7.05 21.64 27.92
N GLY A 403 -8.16 21.20 28.50
CA GLY A 403 -8.37 21.11 29.95
C GLY A 403 -8.90 22.37 30.62
N GLN A 404 -9.13 23.47 29.88
CA GLN A 404 -9.74 24.68 30.43
C GLN A 404 -11.23 24.46 30.68
N THR A 405 -11.70 24.79 31.87
CA THR A 405 -13.12 24.78 32.22
C THR A 405 -13.85 25.90 31.49
N LEU A 406 -14.91 25.54 30.77
CA LEU A 406 -15.81 26.47 30.07
C LEU A 406 -17.08 26.73 30.88
N ILE A 407 -17.63 25.66 31.47
CA ILE A 407 -18.82 25.70 32.33
C ILE A 407 -18.51 24.84 33.55
N GLU A 408 -18.78 25.36 34.74
CA GLU A 408 -18.51 24.70 36.02
C GLU A 408 -19.83 24.48 36.76
N ASP A 409 -20.07 23.22 37.15
CA ASP A 409 -21.19 22.79 38.02
C ASP A 409 -22.58 23.36 37.67
N LEU A 410 -22.97 23.30 36.38
CA LEU A 410 -24.26 23.80 35.93
C LEU A 410 -25.40 22.87 36.40
N ASN A 411 -26.36 23.47 37.10
CA ASN A 411 -27.61 22.85 37.52
C ASN A 411 -28.78 23.67 36.95
N LEU A 412 -29.59 23.05 36.08
CA LEU A 412 -30.66 23.75 35.37
C LEU A 412 -31.79 22.77 35.01
N ILE A 413 -33.03 23.17 35.27
CA ILE A 413 -34.24 22.44 34.91
C ILE A 413 -35.06 23.30 33.95
N LEU A 414 -35.42 22.71 32.81
CA LEU A 414 -36.21 23.32 31.75
C LEU A 414 -37.51 22.50 31.58
N PRO A 415 -38.64 23.00 32.12
CA PRO A 415 -39.92 22.31 32.02
C PRO A 415 -40.51 22.44 30.61
N GLN A 416 -41.48 21.58 30.31
CA GLN A 416 -42.18 21.61 29.02
C GLN A 416 -42.84 22.98 28.75
N GLY A 417 -42.67 23.49 27.53
CA GLY A 417 -43.23 24.78 27.10
C GLY A 417 -42.41 26.01 27.50
N ALA A 418 -41.36 25.85 28.31
CA ALA A 418 -40.46 26.96 28.64
C ALA A 418 -39.49 27.28 27.49
N SER A 419 -39.09 28.54 27.40
CA SER A 419 -38.07 29.04 26.47
C SER A 419 -36.88 29.59 27.24
N LEU A 420 -35.65 29.23 26.83
CA LEU A 420 -34.41 29.72 27.43
C LEU A 420 -33.53 30.40 26.37
N LEU A 421 -33.01 31.58 26.72
CA LEU A 421 -32.02 32.31 25.92
C LEU A 421 -30.65 32.25 26.59
N ILE A 422 -29.64 31.72 25.90
CA ILE A 422 -28.25 31.63 26.40
C ILE A 422 -27.42 32.79 25.81
N GLN A 423 -27.02 33.75 26.65
CA GLN A 423 -26.18 34.89 26.25
C GLN A 423 -24.82 34.89 26.95
N GLY A 424 -23.83 35.56 26.34
CA GLY A 424 -22.49 35.73 26.91
C GLY A 424 -21.43 36.09 25.86
N ASN A 425 -20.18 36.30 26.29
CA ASN A 425 -19.07 36.63 25.39
C ASN A 425 -18.71 35.45 24.46
N SER A 426 -18.04 35.75 23.33
CA SER A 426 -17.53 34.71 22.44
C SER A 426 -16.52 33.83 23.17
N GLY A 427 -16.50 32.52 22.90
CA GLY A 427 -15.56 31.57 23.51
C GLY A 427 -15.94 31.02 24.90
N VAL A 428 -17.02 31.50 25.53
CA VAL A 428 -17.44 31.06 26.90
C VAL A 428 -18.07 29.66 26.94
N GLY A 429 -18.24 28.99 25.80
CA GLY A 429 -18.74 27.60 25.76
C GLY A 429 -20.23 27.42 25.47
N LYS A 430 -20.95 28.46 25.02
CA LYS A 430 -22.38 28.40 24.64
C LYS A 430 -22.69 27.27 23.63
N THR A 431 -21.95 27.25 22.52
CA THR A 431 -22.10 26.21 21.50
C THR A 431 -21.65 24.84 22.03
N THR A 432 -20.66 24.82 22.93
CA THR A 432 -20.18 23.60 23.57
C THR A 432 -21.25 22.97 24.47
N LEU A 433 -22.02 23.77 25.22
CA LEU A 433 -23.16 23.30 26.01
C LEU A 433 -24.19 22.56 25.15
N LEU A 434 -24.60 23.15 24.03
CA LEU A 434 -25.52 22.51 23.08
C LEU A 434 -24.94 21.23 22.47
N ARG A 435 -23.64 21.22 22.17
CA ARG A 435 -22.93 20.02 21.68
C ARG A 435 -22.88 18.92 22.73
N THR A 436 -22.71 19.28 24.00
CA THR A 436 -22.72 18.35 25.13
C THR A 436 -24.11 17.75 25.33
N ALA A 437 -25.18 18.56 25.29
CA ALA A 437 -26.56 18.09 25.35
C ALA A 437 -26.92 17.14 24.20
N ALA A 438 -26.42 17.42 22.99
CA ALA A 438 -26.58 16.56 21.83
C ALA A 438 -25.72 15.28 21.85
N GLY A 439 -24.85 15.10 22.86
CA GLY A 439 -23.96 13.94 22.99
C GLY A 439 -22.74 13.96 22.07
N PHE A 440 -22.34 15.13 21.56
CA PHE A 440 -21.19 15.30 20.68
C PHE A 440 -19.86 15.52 21.44
N TRP A 441 -19.92 15.93 22.71
CA TRP A 441 -18.74 16.37 23.46
C TRP A 441 -18.26 15.31 24.45
N SER A 442 -16.98 14.98 24.39
CA SER A 442 -16.37 13.94 25.26
C SER A 442 -15.75 14.51 26.54
N TYR A 443 -15.50 15.82 26.62
CA TYR A 443 -14.80 16.47 27.73
C TYR A 443 -15.79 17.12 28.72
N SER A 444 -16.75 16.34 29.20
CA SER A 444 -17.75 16.81 30.17
C SER A 444 -18.07 15.76 31.23
N LEU A 445 -18.49 16.25 32.39
CA LEU A 445 -18.83 15.50 33.59
C LEU A 445 -20.21 15.93 34.08
N GLY A 446 -20.99 15.00 34.64
CA GLY A 446 -22.34 15.25 35.15
C GLY A 446 -23.39 14.40 34.44
N LYS A 447 -24.66 14.77 34.60
CA LYS A 447 -25.78 14.08 33.97
C LYS A 447 -26.66 15.05 33.20
N ILE A 448 -27.24 14.54 32.12
CA ILE A 448 -28.18 15.29 31.28
C ILE A 448 -29.40 14.41 31.07
N TYR A 449 -30.58 14.96 31.33
CA TYR A 449 -31.84 14.31 31.04
C TYR A 449 -32.52 15.09 29.91
N CYS A 450 -32.91 14.42 28.83
CA CYS A 450 -33.56 15.07 27.69
C CYS A 450 -34.65 14.16 27.09
N PRO A 451 -35.68 14.73 26.42
CA PRO A 451 -36.68 13.97 25.68
C PRO A 451 -36.09 13.07 24.59
N GLN A 452 -36.79 12.02 24.19
CA GLN A 452 -36.32 11.10 23.13
C GLN A 452 -36.23 11.77 21.75
N GLU A 453 -37.21 12.60 21.40
CA GLU A 453 -37.25 13.32 20.14
C GLU A 453 -36.66 14.72 20.30
N GLN A 454 -35.59 15.01 19.56
CA GLN A 454 -34.86 16.27 19.65
C GLN A 454 -34.43 16.73 18.26
N LEU A 455 -34.50 18.03 18.03
CA LEU A 455 -33.96 18.66 16.82
C LEU A 455 -32.92 19.71 17.21
N PHE A 456 -31.71 19.58 16.64
CA PHE A 456 -30.65 20.56 16.79
C PHE A 456 -30.42 21.31 15.48
N LEU A 457 -30.27 22.62 15.57
CA LEU A 457 -29.94 23.49 14.43
C LEU A 457 -28.48 23.94 14.52
N SER A 458 -27.74 23.79 13.43
CA SER A 458 -26.36 24.25 13.31
C SER A 458 -26.30 25.75 13.08
N GLN A 459 -25.26 26.40 13.60
CA GLN A 459 -24.97 27.81 13.32
C GLN A 459 -24.68 28.06 11.83
N LYS A 460 -24.04 27.10 11.15
CA LYS A 460 -23.84 27.15 9.70
C LYS A 460 -24.92 26.31 9.03
N PRO A 461 -25.69 26.86 8.07
CA PRO A 461 -26.67 26.07 7.35
C PRO A 461 -25.96 24.96 6.56
N TYR A 462 -26.59 23.80 6.51
CA TYR A 462 -26.12 22.64 5.74
C TYR A 462 -27.19 22.26 4.73
N LEU A 463 -26.79 22.08 3.48
CA LEU A 463 -27.63 21.55 2.41
C LEU A 463 -27.00 20.24 1.94
N PRO A 464 -27.70 19.09 2.04
CA PRO A 464 -27.18 17.83 1.57
C PRO A 464 -27.04 17.84 0.04
N GLN A 465 -26.10 17.04 -0.47
CA GLN A 465 -26.00 16.82 -1.91
C GLN A 465 -27.24 16.06 -2.40
N GLY A 466 -27.78 16.46 -3.56
CA GLY A 466 -28.95 15.86 -4.17
C GLY A 466 -29.96 16.89 -4.67
N SER A 467 -31.23 16.49 -4.71
CA SER A 467 -32.33 17.36 -5.12
C SER A 467 -32.79 18.28 -4.00
N LEU A 468 -33.54 19.34 -4.33
CA LEU A 468 -34.20 20.18 -3.32
C LEU A 468 -35.08 19.36 -2.37
N LEU A 469 -35.78 18.35 -2.91
CA LEU A 469 -36.62 17.44 -2.12
C LEU A 469 -35.78 16.66 -1.09
N THR A 470 -34.55 16.28 -1.44
CA THR A 470 -33.58 15.66 -0.53
C THR A 470 -33.16 16.62 0.59
N ALA A 471 -32.99 17.90 0.27
CA ALA A 471 -32.67 18.91 1.27
C ALA A 471 -33.83 19.16 2.25
N LEU A 472 -35.08 19.15 1.77
CA LEU A 472 -36.28 19.31 2.60
C LEU A 472 -36.58 18.08 3.46
N ALA A 473 -36.27 16.89 2.96
CA ALA A 473 -36.48 15.61 3.65
C ALA A 473 -35.50 15.34 4.80
N TYR A 474 -34.30 15.93 4.74
CA TYR A 474 -33.22 15.66 5.68
C TYR A 474 -33.61 16.01 7.13
N PRO A 475 -33.40 15.12 8.12
CA PRO A 475 -32.54 13.93 8.12
C PRO A 475 -33.22 12.61 7.75
N LYS A 476 -34.50 12.60 7.35
CA LYS A 476 -35.22 11.39 6.94
C LYS A 476 -34.84 10.99 5.51
N ASN A 477 -34.97 9.70 5.20
CA ASN A 477 -34.80 9.23 3.83
C ASN A 477 -36.02 9.60 2.98
N LEU A 478 -35.77 9.94 1.73
CA LEU A 478 -36.80 10.33 0.77
C LEU A 478 -37.79 9.18 0.46
N GLU A 479 -37.35 7.94 0.68
CA GLU A 479 -38.17 6.73 0.56
C GLU A 479 -39.14 6.53 1.74
N GLU A 480 -38.86 7.14 2.89
CA GLU A 480 -39.69 7.08 4.10
C GLU A 480 -40.75 8.19 4.15
N ILE A 481 -40.69 9.15 3.23
CA ILE A 481 -41.66 10.24 3.14
C ILE A 481 -42.76 9.80 2.18
N ASP A 482 -43.94 9.57 2.75
CA ASP A 482 -45.15 9.23 2.02
C ASP A 482 -45.43 10.33 0.97
N ARG A 483 -45.41 9.97 -0.32
CA ARG A 483 -45.51 10.92 -1.45
C ARG A 483 -46.95 11.36 -1.74
N THR A 484 -47.86 11.13 -0.80
CA THR A 484 -49.31 11.31 -0.96
C THR A 484 -49.84 12.62 -0.37
N LEU A 485 -48.96 13.56 0.01
CA LEU A 485 -49.34 14.92 0.43
C LEU A 485 -49.32 15.93 -0.73
#